data_AF-A0A4Q6EEQ0-F1
#
_entry.id   AF-A0A4Q6EEQ0-F1
#
_cell.length_a   1.000
_cell.length_b   1.000
_cell.length_c   1.000
_cell.angle_alpha   90.00
_cell.angle_beta   90.00
_cell.angle_gamma   90.00
#
_symmetry.space_group_name_H-M   'P 1'
#
loop_
_entity.id
_entity.type
_entity.pdbx_description
1 polymer ?
#
loop_
_entity_poly.entity_id
_entity_poly.type
_entity_poly.pdbx_seq_one_letter_code
_entity_poly.pdbx_strand_id
1 'polypeptide(L)'
;MALSDESFREAYKPLHIPAHYDINDPEQDRVLFALAQIGIGTVNDVATEMAQLEEGIDVDSFKVIASDVLTHLYEQGLLKGSEVNGEMEYNLSKITHANDGAVDPDLLAPGLD
;
A
#
# COMPACT_ATOMS: atom_id res chain seq x y z
N MET A 1 -2.46 -4.59 -27.52
CA MET A 1 -2.03 -5.92 -27.04
C MET A 1 -3.08 -6.38 -26.06
N ALA A 2 -3.77 -7.51 -26.33
CA ALA A 2 -4.62 -8.11 -25.32
C ALA A 2 -3.69 -8.69 -24.24
N LEU A 3 -3.84 -8.22 -22.99
CA LEU A 3 -3.17 -8.84 -21.85
C LEU A 3 -3.61 -10.31 -21.81
N SER A 4 -2.63 -11.22 -21.73
CA SER A 4 -2.92 -12.63 -21.53
C SER A 4 -3.69 -12.82 -20.22
N ASP A 5 -4.57 -13.82 -20.17
CA ASP A 5 -5.35 -14.17 -18.98
C ASP A 5 -4.48 -14.35 -17.73
N GLU A 6 -3.25 -14.84 -17.91
CA GLU A 6 -2.24 -15.00 -16.86
C GLU A 6 -1.76 -13.65 -16.30
N SER A 7 -1.36 -12.72 -17.16
CA SER A 7 -0.91 -11.39 -16.77
C SER A 7 -2.02 -10.58 -16.09
N PHE A 8 -3.26 -10.77 -16.52
CA PHE A 8 -4.43 -10.20 -15.83
C PHE A 8 -4.55 -10.77 -14.42
N ARG A 9 -4.54 -12.10 -14.26
CA ARG A 9 -4.67 -12.72 -12.94
C ARG A 9 -3.56 -12.31 -11.98
N GLU A 10 -2.34 -12.11 -12.46
CA GLU A 10 -1.22 -11.64 -11.63
C GLU A 10 -1.40 -10.19 -11.17
N ALA A 11 -1.82 -9.30 -12.07
CA ALA A 11 -2.04 -7.89 -11.74
C ALA A 11 -3.22 -7.66 -10.76
N TYR A 12 -4.17 -8.59 -10.70
CA TYR A 12 -5.37 -8.48 -9.86
C TYR A 12 -5.40 -9.49 -8.69
N LYS A 13 -4.24 -10.03 -8.28
CA LYS A 13 -4.19 -10.88 -7.08
C LYS A 13 -4.49 -10.04 -5.82
N PRO A 14 -5.18 -10.62 -4.83
CA PRO A 14 -5.33 -9.98 -3.52
C PRO A 14 -3.95 -9.72 -2.90
N LEU A 15 -3.84 -8.61 -2.18
CA LEU A 15 -2.66 -8.30 -1.36
C LEU A 15 -2.42 -9.44 -0.36
N HIS A 16 -1.23 -10.05 -0.42
CA HIS A 16 -0.80 -11.06 0.53
C HIS A 16 -0.12 -10.36 1.71
N ILE A 17 -0.52 -10.70 2.94
CA ILE A 17 0.13 -10.22 4.16
C ILE A 17 0.76 -11.44 4.84
N PRO A 18 2.08 -11.45 5.08
CA PRO A 18 2.73 -12.57 5.73
C PRO A 18 2.26 -12.71 7.19
N ALA A 19 2.23 -13.95 7.69
CA ALA A 19 1.74 -14.25 9.04
C ALA A 19 2.81 -14.05 10.13
N HIS A 20 4.09 -14.00 9.74
CA HIS A 20 5.24 -13.79 10.61
C HIS A 20 6.27 -12.93 9.86
N TYR A 21 7.15 -12.31 10.61
CA TYR A 21 8.28 -11.57 10.07
C TYR A 21 9.45 -12.51 9.76
N ASP A 22 10.00 -12.44 8.55
CA ASP A 22 11.29 -13.05 8.18
C ASP A 22 12.17 -12.00 7.48
N ILE A 23 13.44 -11.91 7.86
CA ILE A 23 14.42 -11.00 7.26
C ILE A 23 14.68 -11.31 5.77
N ASN A 24 14.51 -12.56 5.37
CA ASN A 24 14.73 -13.02 4.00
C ASN A 24 13.49 -12.83 3.12
N ASP A 25 12.36 -12.38 3.68
CA ASP A 25 11.17 -12.09 2.91
C ASP A 25 11.39 -10.87 2.00
N PRO A 26 10.64 -10.78 0.88
CA PRO A 26 10.63 -9.60 0.03
C PRO A 26 10.42 -8.31 0.83
N GLU A 27 11.03 -7.22 0.39
CA GLU A 27 10.86 -5.90 1.02
C GLU A 27 9.38 -5.52 1.18
N GLN A 28 8.56 -5.81 0.16
CA GLN A 28 7.12 -5.59 0.21
C GLN A 28 6.47 -6.35 1.38
N ASP A 29 6.78 -7.62 1.56
CA ASP A 29 6.17 -8.47 2.58
C ASP A 29 6.60 -8.03 3.98
N ARG A 30 7.86 -7.64 4.15
CA ARG A 30 8.37 -7.09 5.41
C ARG A 30 7.68 -5.76 5.77
N VAL A 31 7.53 -4.85 4.80
CA VAL A 31 6.81 -3.57 4.97
C VAL A 31 5.33 -3.81 5.28
N LEU A 32 4.68 -4.76 4.59
CA LEU A 32 3.29 -5.13 4.84
C LEU A 32 3.09 -5.74 6.22
N PHE A 33 4.04 -6.56 6.68
CA PHE A 33 4.01 -7.10 8.04
C PHE A 33 4.07 -5.98 9.08
N ALA A 34 5.02 -5.06 8.94
CA ALA A 34 5.16 -3.92 9.86
C ALA A 34 3.90 -3.04 9.86
N LEU A 35 3.35 -2.72 8.68
CA LEU A 35 2.09 -1.99 8.58
C LEU A 35 0.92 -2.77 9.21
N ALA A 36 0.91 -4.10 9.12
CA ALA A 36 -0.11 -4.94 9.74
C ALA A 36 -0.02 -4.96 11.26
N GLN A 37 1.18 -4.87 11.84
CA GLN A 37 1.38 -4.78 13.29
C GLN A 37 0.81 -3.47 13.84
N ILE A 38 1.08 -2.34 13.17
CA ILE A 38 0.62 -1.02 13.62
C ILE A 38 -0.82 -0.69 13.19
N GLY A 39 -1.33 -1.38 12.18
CA GLY A 39 -2.69 -1.26 11.63
C GLY A 39 -2.91 -0.04 10.74
N ILE A 40 -2.47 1.14 11.18
CA ILE A 40 -2.46 2.40 10.42
C ILE A 40 -1.20 3.18 10.79
N GLY A 41 -0.55 3.80 9.80
CA GLY A 41 0.61 4.64 10.08
C GLY A 41 1.25 5.26 8.83
N THR A 42 2.18 6.17 9.07
CA THR A 42 2.99 6.83 8.04
C THR A 42 4.19 5.96 7.64
N VAL A 43 4.92 6.38 6.61
CA VAL A 43 6.23 5.79 6.23
C VAL A 43 7.19 5.77 7.43
N ASN A 44 7.19 6.83 8.25
CA ASN A 44 8.06 6.93 9.42
C ASN A 44 7.69 5.89 10.50
N ASP A 45 6.39 5.67 10.73
CA ASP A 45 5.91 4.69 11.70
C ASP A 45 6.29 3.28 11.27
N VAL A 46 6.08 2.95 9.98
CA VAL A 46 6.43 1.65 9.42
C VAL A 46 7.93 1.39 9.49
N ALA A 47 8.77 2.37 9.14
CA ALA A 47 10.23 2.23 9.25
C ALA A 47 10.70 2.07 10.70
N THR A 48 10.02 2.73 11.64
CA THR A 48 10.31 2.61 13.08
C THR A 48 9.93 1.22 13.61
N GLU A 49 8.80 0.67 13.16
CA GLU A 49 8.40 -0.69 13.49
C GLU A 49 9.37 -1.72 12.90
N MET A 50 9.81 -1.52 11.66
CA MET A 50 10.83 -2.36 11.03
C MET A 50 12.15 -2.39 11.83
N ALA A 51 12.59 -1.23 12.34
CA ALA A 51 13.79 -1.16 13.18
C ALA A 51 13.65 -1.83 14.55
N GLN A 52 12.41 -2.08 15.02
CA GLN A 52 12.15 -2.88 16.21
C GLN A 52 12.16 -4.38 15.91
N LEU A 53 11.78 -4.77 14.69
CA LEU A 53 11.70 -6.17 14.26
C LEU A 53 13.06 -6.76 13.84
N GLU A 54 13.97 -5.93 13.33
CA GLU A 54 15.31 -6.36 12.91
C GLU A 54 16.39 -5.44 13.54
N GLU A 55 17.18 -6.04 14.45
CA GLU A 55 18.23 -5.34 15.18
C GLU A 55 19.38 -4.91 14.26
N GLY A 56 19.80 -3.64 14.36
CA GLY A 56 20.95 -3.11 13.63
C GLY A 56 20.62 -2.51 12.25
N ILE A 57 19.34 -2.34 11.93
CA ILE A 57 18.89 -1.64 10.73
C ILE A 57 19.16 -0.13 10.80
N ASP A 58 19.48 0.45 9.64
CA ASP A 58 19.36 1.89 9.37
C ASP A 58 17.92 2.29 9.00
N VAL A 59 17.29 3.09 9.87
CA VAL A 59 15.89 3.51 9.71
C VAL A 59 15.68 4.32 8.43
N ASP A 60 16.63 5.20 8.08
CA ASP A 60 16.51 6.07 6.90
C ASP A 60 16.50 5.28 5.59
N SER A 61 17.31 4.22 5.50
CA SER A 61 17.28 3.29 4.35
C SER A 61 15.91 2.62 4.22
N PHE A 62 15.32 2.18 5.33
CA PHE A 62 13.99 1.58 5.31
C PHE A 62 12.86 2.56 5.04
N LYS A 63 13.00 3.84 5.37
CA LYS A 63 12.01 4.86 4.97
C LYS A 63 11.90 4.95 3.45
N VAL A 64 13.01 4.87 2.72
CA VAL A 64 13.00 4.88 1.25
C VAL A 64 12.25 3.66 0.71
N ILE A 65 12.56 2.47 1.24
CA ILE A 65 11.90 1.21 0.86
C ILE A 65 10.41 1.25 1.18
N ALA A 66 10.05 1.62 2.40
CA ALA A 66 8.66 1.72 2.84
C ALA A 66 7.90 2.77 2.04
N SER A 67 8.50 3.91 1.73
CA SER A 67 7.90 4.94 0.88
C SER A 67 7.57 4.41 -0.51
N ASP A 68 8.52 3.72 -1.16
CA ASP A 68 8.33 3.15 -2.49
C ASP A 68 7.22 2.09 -2.49
N VAL A 69 7.30 1.11 -1.58
CA VAL A 69 6.33 0.03 -1.45
C VAL A 69 4.92 0.56 -1.16
N LEU A 70 4.77 1.43 -0.15
CA LEU A 70 3.46 1.92 0.27
C LEU A 70 2.82 2.79 -0.81
N THR A 71 3.62 3.61 -1.50
CA THR A 71 3.14 4.41 -2.65
C THR A 71 2.69 3.49 -3.79
N HIS A 72 3.49 2.50 -4.16
CA HIS A 72 3.17 1.58 -5.24
C HIS A 72 1.86 0.81 -4.98
N LEU A 73 1.71 0.27 -3.76
CA LEU A 73 0.51 -0.47 -3.37
C LEU A 73 -0.73 0.43 -3.24
N TYR A 74 -0.55 1.70 -2.84
CA TYR A 74 -1.62 2.69 -2.84
C TYR A 74 -2.09 3.04 -4.27
N GLU A 75 -1.16 3.28 -5.19
CA GLU A 75 -1.46 3.56 -6.61
C GLU A 75 -2.19 2.38 -7.29
N GLN A 76 -1.91 1.16 -6.85
CA GLN A 76 -2.62 -0.05 -7.28
C GLN A 76 -3.99 -0.25 -6.61
N GLY A 77 -4.36 0.59 -5.64
CA GLY A 77 -5.60 0.48 -4.87
C GLY A 77 -5.63 -0.71 -3.91
N LEU A 78 -4.47 -1.27 -3.56
CA LEU A 78 -4.32 -2.39 -2.62
C LEU A 78 -4.27 -1.91 -1.16
N LEU A 79 -3.90 -0.65 -0.95
CA LEU A 79 -3.92 0.03 0.36
C LEU A 79 -4.85 1.24 0.32
N LYS A 80 -5.28 1.68 1.50
CA LYS A 80 -5.83 3.03 1.66
C LYS A 80 -4.71 3.97 2.06
N GLY A 81 -4.74 5.16 1.50
CA GLY A 81 -3.93 6.31 1.90
C GLY A 81 -4.86 7.47 2.26
N SER A 82 -4.52 8.22 3.29
CA SER A 82 -5.21 9.47 3.62
C SER A 82 -4.20 10.51 4.09
N GLU A 83 -4.30 11.72 3.56
CA GLU A 83 -3.46 12.82 4.01
C GLU A 83 -3.98 13.37 5.34
N VAL A 84 -3.18 13.24 6.39
CA VAL A 84 -3.48 13.70 7.75
C VAL A 84 -2.33 14.58 8.21
N ASN A 85 -2.62 15.83 8.53
CA ASN A 85 -1.61 16.83 8.95
C ASN A 85 -0.45 17.04 7.95
N GLY A 86 -0.67 16.78 6.66
CA GLY A 86 0.36 16.92 5.61
C GLY A 86 1.26 15.69 5.44
N GLU A 87 0.94 14.58 6.11
CA GLU A 87 1.61 13.29 5.93
C GLU A 87 0.60 12.24 5.42
N MET A 88 1.08 11.29 4.62
CA MET A 88 0.25 10.20 4.11
C MET A 88 0.21 9.07 5.14
N GLU A 89 -0.97 8.78 5.69
CA GLU A 89 -1.23 7.61 6.52
C GLU A 89 -1.76 6.46 5.67
N TYR A 90 -1.14 5.29 5.79
CA TYR A 90 -1.51 4.07 5.08
C TYR A 90 -2.22 3.09 6.00
N ASN A 91 -3.15 2.31 5.44
CA ASN A 91 -3.91 1.32 6.19
C ASN A 91 -4.26 0.10 5.31
N LEU A 92 -4.15 -1.10 5.87
CA LEU A 92 -4.45 -2.39 5.24
C LEU A 92 -5.93 -2.79 5.27
N SER A 93 -6.75 -2.08 6.04
CA SER A 93 -8.16 -2.38 6.18
C SER A 93 -8.84 -2.31 4.82
N LYS A 94 -9.48 -3.42 4.43
CA LYS A 94 -10.45 -3.44 3.33
C LYS A 94 -11.39 -2.26 3.48
N ILE A 95 -11.83 -1.69 2.36
CA ILE A 95 -12.92 -0.71 2.26
C ILE A 95 -14.03 -1.07 3.28
N THR A 96 -14.08 -0.37 4.42
CA THR A 96 -15.11 -0.53 5.47
C THR A 96 -16.20 0.51 5.31
N HIS A 97 -15.93 1.54 4.49
CA HIS A 97 -16.87 2.54 4.03
C HIS A 97 -16.89 2.46 2.52
N ALA A 98 -18.07 2.38 1.91
CA ALA A 98 -18.19 2.42 0.46
C ALA A 98 -17.43 3.64 -0.07
N ASN A 99 -16.65 3.47 -1.14
CA ASN A 99 -16.19 4.63 -1.89
C ASN A 99 -17.46 5.35 -2.37
N ASP A 100 -17.67 6.58 -1.90
CA ASP A 100 -18.60 7.51 -2.51
C ASP A 100 -18.06 7.76 -3.92
N GLY A 101 -18.45 6.92 -4.86
CA GLY A 101 -18.04 7.03 -6.25
C GLY A 101 -18.55 8.36 -6.77
N ALA A 102 -17.74 9.41 -6.62
CA ALA A 102 -17.90 10.64 -7.36
C ALA A 102 -17.48 10.32 -8.80
N VAL A 103 -18.41 9.72 -9.55
CA VAL A 103 -18.40 9.88 -10.99
C VAL A 103 -18.58 11.37 -11.22
N ASP A 104 -17.50 12.06 -11.57
CA ASP A 104 -17.58 13.42 -12.07
C ASP A 104 -18.37 13.36 -13.39
N PRO A 105 -19.63 13.81 -13.41
CA PRO A 105 -20.48 13.66 -14.58
C PRO A 105 -20.00 14.53 -15.74
N ASP A 106 -19.17 15.55 -15.48
CA ASP A 106 -18.55 16.41 -16.48
C ASP A 106 -17.41 15.68 -17.24
N LEU A 107 -16.79 14.68 -16.61
CA LEU A 107 -15.76 13.84 -17.24
C LEU A 107 -16.34 12.68 -18.07
N LEU A 108 -17.66 12.45 -18.03
CA LEU A 108 -18.29 11.27 -18.64
C LEU A 108 -18.84 11.45 -20.07
N ALA A 109 -18.82 12.65 -20.66
CA ALA A 109 -18.91 12.83 -22.12
C ALA A 109 -18.74 14.29 -22.59
N PRO A 110 -17.75 14.62 -23.44
CA PRO A 110 -17.94 15.67 -24.44
C PRO A 110 -18.68 15.07 -25.65
N GLY A 111 -19.98 15.33 -25.71
CA GLY A 111 -20.78 15.20 -26.94
C GLY A 111 -21.61 13.93 -27.08
N LEU A 112 -22.91 14.04 -26.75
CA LEU A 112 -23.96 13.34 -27.48
C LEU A 112 -25.22 14.24 -27.50
N ASP A 113 -25.35 14.92 -28.65
CA ASP A 113 -26.42 15.79 -29.19
C ASP A 113 -26.88 17.04 -28.40
#